data_AF-A0A9P7GE24-F1
#
_entry.id   AF-A0A9P7GE24-F1
#
_cell.length_a   1.000
_cell.length_b   1.000
_cell.length_c   1.000
_cell.angle_alpha   90.00
_cell.angle_beta   90.00
_cell.angle_gamma   90.00
#
_symmetry.space_group_name_H-M   'P 1'
#
loop_
_entity.id
_entity.type
_entity.pdbx_description
1 polymer ?
#
loop_
_entity_poly.entity_id
_entity_poly.type
_entity_poly.pdbx_seq_one_letter_code
_entity_poly.pdbx_strand_id
1 'polypeptide(L)'
;MIHAVLIFNTSGVARLTKFYTPLHQSSQTLVQKIFSLICIRPAGLCNFLDAPELEAFLGPKDEIGRWQVVYRNYATLYFVFVVDGAESELGILDLIQVFVESLDRAFENVCELDLVFHFDEVHHILAEIIQGGLVLETNVEEIDMSGT
;
A
#
# COMPACT_ATOMS: atom_id res chain seq x y z
N MET A 1 -11.33 5.35 4.69
CA MET A 1 -11.08 4.67 3.40
C MET A 1 -9.61 4.61 3.06
N ILE A 2 -9.25 3.65 2.21
CA ILE A 2 -7.91 3.49 1.63
C ILE A 2 -7.84 4.33 0.34
N HIS A 3 -6.86 5.22 0.26
CA HIS A 3 -6.72 6.16 -0.86
C HIS A 3 -5.63 5.75 -1.84
N ALA A 4 -4.59 5.07 -1.36
CA ALA A 4 -3.54 4.54 -2.21
C ALA A 4 -2.88 3.31 -1.60
N VAL A 5 -2.43 2.40 -2.45
CA VAL A 5 -1.57 1.26 -2.12
C VAL A 5 -0.35 1.33 -3.00
N LEU A 6 0.83 1.33 -2.38
CA LEU A 6 2.11 1.48 -3.05
C LEU A 6 3.05 0.38 -2.57
N ILE A 7 3.83 -0.16 -3.51
CA ILE A 7 5.00 -0.99 -3.19
C ILE A 7 6.19 -0.33 -3.87
N PHE A 8 7.26 -0.08 -3.13
CA PHE A 8 8.51 0.42 -3.69
C PHE A 8 9.70 -0.18 -2.96
N ASN A 9 10.84 -0.26 -3.64
CA ASN A 9 12.05 -0.83 -3.05
C ASN A 9 12.85 0.20 -2.22
N THR A 10 13.96 -0.25 -1.64
CA THR A 10 14.89 0.59 -0.86
C THR A 10 15.57 1.72 -1.64
N SER A 11 15.45 1.72 -2.97
CA SER A 11 15.93 2.80 -3.85
C SER A 11 14.82 3.77 -4.27
N GLY A 12 13.58 3.58 -3.78
CA GLY A 12 12.44 4.44 -4.12
C GLY A 12 11.84 4.16 -5.50
N VAL A 13 12.16 3.02 -6.11
CA VAL A 13 11.56 2.59 -7.39
C VAL A 13 10.25 1.86 -7.09
N ALA A 14 9.15 2.36 -7.65
CA ALA A 14 7.84 1.76 -7.51
C ALA A 14 7.75 0.41 -8.24
N ARG A 15 7.17 -0.58 -7.56
CA ARG A 15 6.82 -1.91 -8.08
C ARG A 15 5.32 -2.05 -8.28
N LEU A 16 4.52 -1.41 -7.43
CA LEU A 16 3.08 -1.29 -7.59
C LEU A 16 2.63 0.11 -7.18
N THR A 17 1.72 0.69 -7.96
CA THR A 17 1.03 1.93 -7.58
C THR A 17 -0.45 1.82 -7.91
N LYS A 18 -1.31 1.87 -6.90
CA LYS A 18 -2.76 1.91 -7.06
C LYS A 18 -3.31 3.09 -6.29
N PHE A 19 -4.09 3.94 -6.96
CA PHE A 19 -4.77 5.07 -6.37
C PHE A 19 -6.28 4.87 -6.49
N TYR A 20 -7.00 5.02 -5.38
CA TYR A 20 -8.46 4.94 -5.31
C TYR A 20 -9.12 6.32 -5.30
N THR A 21 -8.33 7.37 -5.04
CA THR A 21 -8.77 8.76 -5.11
C THR A 21 -8.02 9.48 -6.24
N PRO A 22 -8.69 10.37 -6.99
CA PRO A 22 -8.02 11.17 -8.01
C PRO A 22 -6.90 12.02 -7.39
N LEU A 23 -5.75 12.05 -8.07
CA LEU A 23 -4.61 12.85 -7.65
C LEU A 23 -4.66 14.25 -8.28
N HIS A 24 -4.27 15.27 -7.52
CA HIS A 24 -4.08 16.63 -8.02
C HIS A 24 -2.69 16.87 -8.63
N GLN A 25 -1.73 16.03 -8.29
CA GLN A 25 -0.34 16.11 -8.76
C GLN A 25 0.12 14.75 -9.35
N SER A 26 1.34 14.71 -9.88
CA SER A 26 1.91 13.49 -10.45
C SER A 26 2.05 12.38 -9.40
N SER A 27 1.64 11.17 -9.76
CA SER A 27 1.81 9.96 -8.93
C SER A 27 3.28 9.73 -8.57
N GLN A 28 4.20 10.00 -9.49
CA GLN A 28 5.64 9.83 -9.26
C GLN A 28 6.16 10.75 -8.14
N THR A 29 5.70 12.00 -8.12
CA THR A 29 6.10 12.95 -7.06
C THR A 29 5.59 12.55 -5.69
N LEU A 30 4.37 11.99 -5.62
CA LEU A 30 3.79 11.46 -4.39
C LEU A 30 4.59 10.26 -3.86
N VAL A 31 4.93 9.30 -4.73
CA VAL A 31 5.73 8.13 -4.35
C VAL A 31 7.09 8.55 -3.81
N GLN A 32 7.81 9.45 -4.51
CA GLN A 32 9.12 9.93 -4.05
C GLN A 32 9.04 10.66 -2.70
N LYS A 33 7.94 11.39 -2.47
CA LYS A 33 7.70 12.08 -1.21
C LYS A 33 7.49 11.09 -0.06
N ILE A 34 6.63 10.09 -0.26
CA ILE A 34 6.37 9.03 0.72
C ILE A 34 7.64 8.23 1.00
N PHE A 35 8.42 7.88 -0.04
CA PHE A 35 9.70 7.19 0.13
C PHE A 35 10.66 8.00 1.00
N SER A 36 10.77 9.31 0.78
CA SER A 36 11.64 10.20 1.57
C SER A 36 11.24 10.27 3.05
N LEU A 37 9.95 10.11 3.37
CA LEU A 37 9.45 10.06 4.75
C LEU A 37 9.77 8.73 5.45
N ILE A 38 9.84 7.64 4.69
CA ILE A 38 10.02 6.28 5.22
C ILE A 38 11.50 5.88 5.27
N CYS A 39 12.31 6.19 4.24
CA CYS A 39 13.64 5.62 4.06
C CYS A 39 14.66 6.02 5.15
N ILE A 40 14.46 7.16 5.81
CA ILE A 40 15.32 7.66 6.88
C ILE A 40 14.96 7.10 8.26
N ARG A 41 13.85 6.36 8.39
CA ARG A 41 13.32 5.94 9.69
C ARG A 41 13.99 4.65 10.17
N PRO A 42 14.47 4.59 11.42
CA PRO A 42 15.01 3.36 11.99
C PRO A 42 13.89 2.34 12.29
N ALA A 43 14.24 1.06 12.24
CA ALA A 43 13.32 -0.08 12.37
C ALA A 43 12.59 -0.19 13.73
N GLY A 44 13.03 0.55 14.76
CA GLY A 44 12.41 0.55 16.09
C GLY A 44 11.26 1.56 16.26
N LEU A 45 10.95 2.36 15.24
CA LEU A 45 9.83 3.30 15.27
C LEU A 45 8.52 2.64 14.86
N CYS A 46 7.41 3.34 15.11
CA CYS A 46 6.10 2.89 14.67
C CYS A 46 5.99 2.85 13.14
N ASN A 47 5.09 1.98 12.68
CA ASN A 47 4.71 1.78 11.28
C ASN A 47 3.70 2.81 10.76
N PHE A 48 3.42 3.84 11.56
CA PHE A 48 2.39 4.85 11.29
C PHE A 48 3.04 6.23 11.16
N LEU A 49 2.60 6.98 10.17
CA LEU A 49 3.14 8.25 9.79
C LEU A 49 2.00 9.24 9.55
N ASP A 50 1.92 10.27 10.38
CA ASP A 50 1.10 11.45 10.05
C ASP A 50 1.78 12.17 8.87
N ALA A 51 1.05 12.32 7.77
CA ALA A 51 1.59 12.89 6.53
C ALA A 51 0.73 14.07 6.05
N PRO A 52 0.70 15.20 6.78
CA PRO A 52 -0.07 16.39 6.40
C PRO A 52 0.36 16.95 5.03
N GLU A 53 1.60 16.71 4.64
CA GLU A 53 2.16 17.12 3.36
C GLU A 53 1.47 16.45 2.15
N LEU A 54 0.70 15.38 2.37
CA LEU A 54 -0.05 14.70 1.32
C LEU A 54 -1.35 15.42 0.94
N GLU A 55 -1.81 16.39 1.74
CA GLU A 55 -2.99 17.21 1.41
C GLU A 55 -2.85 17.91 0.06
N ALA A 56 -1.64 18.36 -0.29
CA ALA A 56 -1.38 19.01 -1.57
C ALA A 56 -1.52 18.07 -2.78
N PHE A 57 -1.49 16.74 -2.56
CA PHE A 57 -1.55 15.72 -3.59
C PHE A 57 -2.94 15.07 -3.69
N LEU A 58 -3.58 14.83 -2.54
CA LEU A 58 -4.85 14.09 -2.42
C LEU A 58 -6.06 15.01 -2.26
N GLY A 59 -5.84 16.31 -2.10
CA GLY A 59 -6.88 17.33 -1.96
C GLY A 59 -7.17 17.68 -0.50
N PRO A 60 -7.89 18.80 -0.27
CA PRO A 60 -8.35 19.16 1.06
C PRO A 60 -9.32 18.10 1.58
N LYS A 61 -9.20 17.79 2.86
CA LYS A 61 -10.03 16.81 3.53
C LYS A 61 -11.20 17.48 4.22
N ASP A 62 -12.34 16.80 4.29
CA ASP A 62 -13.43 17.21 5.16
C ASP A 62 -12.96 17.17 6.63
N GLU A 63 -13.43 18.12 7.43
CA GLU A 63 -12.85 18.76 8.63
C GLU A 63 -12.30 17.87 9.79
N ILE A 64 -12.24 16.53 9.67
CA ILE A 64 -12.04 15.61 10.81
C ILE A 64 -10.85 14.65 10.66
N GLY A 65 -10.30 14.39 9.47
CA GLY A 65 -9.29 13.33 9.31
C GLY A 65 -7.90 13.81 8.88
N ARG A 66 -6.84 13.27 9.49
CA ARG A 66 -5.45 13.43 9.00
C ARG A 66 -5.12 12.38 7.94
N TRP A 67 -4.25 12.71 6.99
CA TRP A 67 -3.68 11.70 6.10
C TRP A 67 -2.67 10.88 6.88
N GLN A 68 -2.84 9.57 6.86
CA GLN A 68 -1.98 8.64 7.55
C GLN A 68 -1.36 7.68 6.55
N VAL A 69 -0.07 7.45 6.73
CA VAL A 69 0.71 6.50 5.97
C VAL A 69 1.01 5.33 6.90
N VAL A 70 0.48 4.17 6.55
CA VAL A 70 0.77 2.90 7.23
C VAL A 70 1.72 2.12 6.34
N TYR A 71 2.84 1.68 6.88
CA TYR A 71 3.84 0.96 6.10
C TYR A 71 4.47 -0.20 6.85
N ARG A 72 4.96 -1.18 6.11
CA ARG A 72 5.80 -2.25 6.65
C ARG A 72 6.88 -2.63 5.65
N ASN A 73 8.07 -2.90 6.17
CA ASN A 73 9.18 -3.39 5.38
C ASN A 73 9.18 -4.93 5.36
N TYR A 74 9.29 -5.50 4.16
CA TYR A 74 9.56 -6.91 3.93
C TYR A 74 10.77 -7.02 3.01
N ALA A 75 11.89 -7.52 3.55
CA ALA A 75 13.17 -7.61 2.86
C ALA A 75 13.61 -6.27 2.21
N THR A 76 13.56 -6.17 0.88
CA THR A 76 13.95 -4.97 0.11
C THR A 76 12.77 -4.09 -0.29
N LEU A 77 11.55 -4.43 0.12
CA LEU A 77 10.31 -3.77 -0.28
C LEU A 77 9.62 -3.08 0.89
N TYR A 78 9.09 -1.89 0.62
CA TYR A 78 8.15 -1.18 1.48
C TYR A 78 6.74 -1.35 0.91
N PHE A 79 5.86 -1.93 1.72
CA PHE A 79 4.42 -1.99 1.47
C PHE A 79 3.79 -0.82 2.19
N VAL A 80 3.08 0.04 1.46
CA VAL A 80 2.60 1.31 1.96
C VAL A 80 1.15 1.54 1.58
N PHE A 81 0.35 1.88 2.58
CA PHE A 81 -1.05 2.22 2.46
C PHE A 81 -1.26 3.65 2.92
N VAL A 82 -1.96 4.44 2.12
CA VAL A 82 -2.37 5.79 2.47
C VAL A 82 -3.85 5.76 2.83
N VAL A 83 -4.18 6.14 4.05
CA VAL A 83 -5.53 6.06 4.61
C VAL A 83 -5.95 7.38 5.25
N ASP A 84 -7.26 7.53 5.43
CA ASP A 84 -7.82 8.57 6.29
C ASP A 84 -8.08 8.05 7.72
N GLY A 85 -8.58 8.92 8.59
CA GLY A 85 -8.92 8.56 9.97
C GLY A 85 -10.22 7.76 10.11
N ALA A 86 -10.83 7.30 9.01
CA ALA A 86 -11.93 6.35 9.07
C ALA A 86 -11.43 4.90 9.15
N GLU A 87 -10.18 4.63 8.75
CA GLU A 87 -9.56 3.31 8.92
C GLU A 87 -8.73 3.25 10.21
N SER A 88 -8.64 2.05 10.79
CA SER A 88 -7.69 1.80 11.89
C SER A 88 -6.31 1.46 11.34
N GLU A 89 -5.26 2.13 11.81
CA GLU A 89 -3.90 1.91 11.34
C GLU A 89 -3.40 0.49 11.63
N LEU A 90 -3.85 -0.12 12.74
CA LEU A 90 -3.55 -1.51 13.07
C LEU A 90 -4.26 -2.48 12.11
N GLY A 91 -5.52 -2.22 11.77
CA GLY A 91 -6.26 -3.03 10.79
C GLY A 91 -5.61 -2.98 9.40
N ILE A 92 -5.09 -1.82 9.01
CA ILE A 92 -4.33 -1.67 7.76
C ILE A 92 -2.99 -2.40 7.83
N LEU A 93 -2.33 -2.42 8.99
CA LEU A 93 -1.08 -3.17 9.18
C LEU A 93 -1.30 -4.68 9.05
N ASP A 94 -2.43 -5.20 9.56
CA ASP A 94 -2.84 -6.59 9.37
C ASP A 94 -3.24 -6.86 7.92
N LEU A 95 -3.91 -5.93 7.24
CA LEU A 95 -4.24 -6.04 5.82
C LEU A 95 -2.98 -6.11 4.94
N ILE A 96 -1.92 -5.37 5.28
CA ILE A 96 -0.61 -5.50 4.62
C ILE A 96 -0.07 -6.94 4.77
N GLN A 97 -0.24 -7.55 5.95
CA GLN A 97 0.19 -8.93 6.17
C GLN A 97 -0.60 -9.91 5.30
N VAL A 98 -1.94 -9.78 5.25
CA VAL A 98 -2.80 -10.59 4.38
C VAL A 98 -2.39 -10.45 2.91
N PHE A 99 -2.09 -9.23 2.46
CA PHE A 99 -1.65 -9.00 1.08
C PHE A 99 -0.30 -9.67 0.79
N VAL A 100 0.68 -9.55 1.68
CA VAL A 100 1.99 -10.20 1.51
C VAL A 100 1.86 -11.72 1.53
N GLU A 101 1.02 -12.27 2.40
CA GLU A 101 0.76 -13.72 2.47
C GLU A 101 0.07 -14.25 1.20
N SER A 102 -0.88 -13.49 0.66
CA SER A 102 -1.53 -13.81 -0.63
C SER A 102 -0.53 -13.82 -1.78
N LEU A 103 0.40 -12.86 -1.80
CA LEU A 103 1.48 -12.83 -2.80
C LEU A 103 2.46 -14.00 -2.62
N ASP A 104 2.86 -14.32 -1.39
CA ASP A 104 3.80 -15.41 -1.12
C ASP A 104 3.24 -16.78 -1.52
N ARG A 105 1.93 -16.96 -1.34
CA ARG A 105 1.21 -18.16 -1.77
C ARG A 105 1.08 -18.25 -3.28
N ALA A 106 0.73 -17.16 -3.96
CA ALA A 106 0.57 -17.14 -5.42
C ALA A 106 1.90 -17.40 -6.16
N PHE A 107 3.01 -16.84 -5.66
CA PHE A 107 4.33 -16.93 -6.31
C PHE A 107 5.28 -17.99 -5.72
N GLU A 108 4.84 -18.78 -4.73
CA GLU A 108 5.64 -19.80 -4.04
C GLU A 108 7.04 -19.31 -3.60
N ASN A 109 7.09 -18.42 -2.59
CA ASN A 109 8.26 -17.64 -2.15
C ASN A 109 8.48 -16.37 -2.98
N VAL A 110 7.56 -15.41 -2.81
CA VAL A 110 7.55 -14.18 -3.60
C VAL A 110 8.85 -13.38 -3.44
N CYS A 111 9.39 -12.89 -4.56
CA CYS A 111 10.50 -11.95 -4.57
C CYS A 111 10.17 -10.65 -5.34
N GLU A 112 10.99 -9.62 -5.16
CA GLU A 112 10.81 -8.33 -5.84
C GLU A 112 10.71 -8.46 -7.37
N LEU A 113 11.39 -9.46 -7.95
CA LEU A 113 11.41 -9.68 -9.38
C LEU A 113 10.07 -10.21 -9.90
N ASP A 114 9.34 -10.99 -9.10
CA ASP A 114 8.00 -11.48 -9.45
C ASP A 114 7.02 -10.31 -9.55
N LEU A 115 7.11 -9.34 -8.63
CA LEU A 115 6.28 -8.13 -8.68
C LEU A 115 6.57 -7.28 -9.93
N VAL A 116 7.78 -7.38 -10.49
CA VAL A 116 8.18 -6.66 -11.70
C VAL A 116 7.69 -7.37 -12.96
N PHE A 117 7.80 -8.70 -13.02
CA PHE A 117 7.44 -9.47 -14.22
C PHE A 117 5.97 -9.84 -14.29
N HIS A 118 5.31 -10.07 -13.16
CA HIS A 118 3.90 -10.48 -13.05
C HIS A 118 3.04 -9.36 -12.46
N PHE A 119 3.26 -8.12 -12.91
CA PHE A 119 2.59 -6.93 -12.35
C PHE A 119 1.05 -7.00 -12.47
N ASP A 120 0.55 -7.65 -13.52
CA ASP A 120 -0.85 -7.88 -13.78
C ASP A 120 -1.48 -8.79 -12.73
N GLU A 121 -0.80 -9.88 -12.38
CA GLU A 121 -1.23 -10.82 -11.34
C GLU A 121 -1.21 -10.16 -9.95
N VAL A 122 -0.17 -9.39 -9.62
CA VAL A 122 -0.12 -8.60 -8.37
C VAL A 122 -1.29 -7.61 -8.30
N HIS A 123 -1.61 -6.94 -9.41
CA HIS A 123 -2.75 -6.04 -9.48
C HIS A 123 -4.09 -6.76 -9.36
N HIS A 124 -4.19 -7.99 -9.85
CA HIS A 124 -5.37 -8.84 -9.71
C HIS A 124 -5.57 -9.26 -8.25
N ILE A 125 -4.53 -9.81 -7.60
CA ILE A 125 -4.56 -10.17 -6.17
C ILE A 125 -4.96 -8.95 -5.32
N LEU A 126 -4.38 -7.78 -5.59
CA LEU A 126 -4.75 -6.55 -4.89
C LEU A 126 -6.24 -6.18 -5.09
N ALA A 127 -6.80 -6.43 -6.27
CA ALA A 127 -8.19 -6.11 -6.58
C ALA A 127 -9.18 -7.01 -5.84
N GLU A 128 -8.82 -8.27 -5.58
CA GLU A 128 -9.62 -9.20 -4.76
C GLU A 128 -9.66 -8.75 -3.29
N ILE A 129 -8.58 -8.16 -2.80
CA ILE A 129 -8.50 -7.65 -1.41
C ILE A 129 -9.17 -6.28 -1.28
N ILE A 130 -8.96 -5.38 -2.26
CA ILE A 130 -9.34 -3.97 -2.15
C ILE A 130 -9.90 -3.46 -3.47
N GLN A 131 -11.11 -2.90 -3.41
CA GLN A 131 -11.72 -2.25 -4.56
C GLN A 131 -12.37 -0.93 -4.16
N GLY A 132 -12.12 0.11 -4.95
CA GLY A 132 -12.66 1.45 -4.68
C GLY A 132 -12.22 2.05 -3.34
N GLY A 133 -11.11 1.58 -2.76
CA GLY A 133 -10.61 2.03 -1.46
C GLY A 133 -11.29 1.37 -0.25
N LEU A 134 -12.07 0.31 -0.47
CA LEU A 134 -12.72 -0.50 0.55
C LEU A 134 -12.14 -1.92 0.54
N VAL A 135 -12.05 -2.51 1.72
CA VAL A 135 -11.64 -3.91 1.89
C VAL A 135 -12.81 -4.82 1.47
N LEU A 136 -12.53 -5.78 0.60
CA LEU A 136 -13.49 -6.77 0.11
C LEU A 136 -13.28 -8.11 0.81
N GLU A 137 -12.07 -8.67 0.69
CA GLU A 137 -11.73 -9.98 1.21
C GLU A 137 -10.49 -9.91 2.11
N THR A 138 -10.49 -10.72 3.17
CA THR A 138 -9.37 -10.85 4.11
C THR A 138 -8.95 -12.31 4.32
N ASN A 139 -9.74 -13.27 3.82
CA ASN A 139 -9.42 -14.68 3.83
C ASN A 139 -8.48 -15.02 2.65
N VAL A 140 -7.23 -15.32 2.97
CA VAL A 140 -6.18 -15.70 2.01
C VAL A 140 -6.60 -16.90 1.15
N GLU A 141 -7.40 -17.82 1.67
CA GLU A 141 -7.86 -18.99 0.91
C GLU A 141 -8.86 -18.64 -0.18
N GLU A 142 -9.69 -17.61 0.03
CA GLU A 142 -10.70 -17.18 -0.94
C GLU A 142 -10.11 -16.27 -2.02
N ILE A 143 -9.08 -15.49 -1.67
CA ILE A 143 -8.34 -14.62 -2.60
C ILE A 143 -7.62 -15.42 -3.71
N ASP A 144 -7.14 -16.62 -3.38
CA ASP A 144 -6.38 -17.50 -4.30
C ASP A 144 -7.29 -18.22 -5.32
N MET A 145 -8.59 -18.35 -5.03
CA MET A 145 -9.50 -19.25 -5.76
C MET A 145 -10.23 -18.59 -6.94
N SER A 146 -10.19 -17.26 -7.09
CA SER A 146 -10.94 -16.55 -8.14
C SER A 146 -10.26 -16.55 -9.52
N GLY A 147 -9.05 -17.12 -9.64
CA GLY A 147 -8.27 -17.22 -10.88
C GLY A 147 -8.41 -18.52 -11.69
N THR A 148 -9.33 -19.44 -11.32
CA THR A 148 -9.61 -20.70 -12.05
C THR A 148 -11.06 -20.81 -12.47
#